data_AF-A0A831ERA4-F1
#
_entry.id   AF-A0A831ERA4-F1
#
_cell.length_a   1.000
_cell.length_b   1.000
_cell.length_c   1.000
_cell.angle_alpha   90.00
_cell.angle_beta   90.00
_cell.angle_gamma   90.00
#
_symmetry.space_group_name_H-M   'P 1'
#
loop_
_entity.id
_entity.type
_entity.pdbx_description
1 polymer ?
#
loop_
_entity_poly.entity_id
_entity_poly.type
_entity_poly.pdbx_seq_one_letter_code
_entity_poly.pdbx_strand_id
1 'polypeptide(L)'
;MKLIDRREKFISRGSAFRLPAVWPYEKLVDFMVFETQDDERPYGLIISSGYKAGLCLVKFPMESISDEGNGLSTEWVINNWEKWIYPECNVEDVHIIEQYVATAIE
;
A
#
# COMPACT_ATOMS: atom_id res chain seq x y z
N MET A 1 7.48 -3.94 9.80
CA MET A 1 6.55 -4.19 10.92
C MET A 1 5.20 -4.65 10.36
N LYS A 2 4.34 -5.33 11.12
CA LYS A 2 2.98 -5.60 10.63
C LYS A 2 2.19 -4.30 10.51
N LEU A 3 1.31 -4.21 9.52
CA LEU A 3 0.46 -3.04 9.30
C LEU A 3 -0.46 -2.78 10.49
N ILE A 4 -1.05 -3.84 11.04
CA ILE A 4 -1.97 -3.76 12.19
C ILE A 4 -1.30 -3.27 13.49
N ASP A 5 0.03 -3.34 13.58
CA ASP A 5 0.80 -2.92 14.74
C ASP A 5 1.31 -1.47 14.61
N ARG A 6 0.99 -0.78 13.49
CA ARG A 6 1.41 0.60 13.22
C ARG A 6 0.71 1.56 14.19
N ARG A 7 1.50 2.46 14.79
CA ARG A 7 0.98 3.49 15.72
C ARG A 7 0.65 4.78 14.99
N GLU A 8 1.38 5.07 13.92
CA GLU A 8 1.14 6.21 13.05
C GLU A 8 -0.19 6.05 12.34
N LYS A 9 -1.00 7.09 12.38
CA LYS A 9 -2.35 7.09 11.79
C LYS A 9 -2.38 7.50 10.31
N PHE A 10 -1.21 7.67 9.72
CA PHE A 10 -1.06 7.92 8.29
C PHE A 10 0.03 7.04 7.66
N ILE A 11 -0.12 6.81 6.37
CA ILE A 11 0.80 6.06 5.51
C ILE A 11 1.16 6.95 4.34
N SER A 12 2.42 7.40 4.31
CA SER A 12 2.90 8.33 3.29
C SER A 12 3.15 7.64 1.95
N ARG A 13 3.19 8.45 0.89
CA ARG A 13 3.69 8.01 -0.42
C ARG A 13 5.09 7.40 -0.30
N GLY A 14 5.39 6.42 -1.15
CA GLY A 14 6.64 5.67 -1.14
C GLY A 14 6.67 4.52 -0.14
N SER A 15 5.77 4.48 0.84
CA SER A 15 5.60 3.29 1.68
C SER A 15 4.99 2.15 0.89
N ALA A 16 5.39 0.91 1.22
CA ALA A 16 4.92 -0.28 0.53
C ALA A 16 4.34 -1.32 1.50
N PHE A 17 3.25 -1.94 1.07
CA PHE A 17 2.67 -3.11 1.69
C PHE A 17 3.29 -4.36 1.10
N ARG A 18 4.02 -5.12 1.91
CA ARG A 18 4.53 -6.45 1.57
C ARG A 18 3.59 -7.51 2.10
N LEU A 19 3.10 -8.36 1.22
CA LEU A 19 2.06 -9.33 1.55
C LEU A 19 2.26 -10.66 0.80
N PRO A 20 1.83 -11.79 1.38
CA PRO A 20 1.60 -13.02 0.63
C PRO A 20 0.58 -12.78 -0.48
N ALA A 21 0.84 -13.34 -1.67
CA ALA A 21 -0.08 -13.25 -2.78
C ALA A 21 -0.22 -14.58 -3.52
N VAL A 22 -1.26 -14.66 -4.34
CA VAL A 22 -1.56 -15.83 -5.18
C VAL A 22 -1.47 -15.45 -6.66
N TRP A 23 -1.49 -16.47 -7.52
CA TRP A 23 -1.47 -16.28 -8.98
C TRP A 23 -2.51 -15.21 -9.40
N PRO A 24 -2.13 -14.19 -10.19
CA PRO A 24 -0.95 -14.14 -11.07
C PRO A 24 0.27 -13.44 -10.48
N TYR A 25 0.27 -13.14 -9.18
CA TYR A 25 1.46 -12.61 -8.50
C TYR A 25 2.41 -13.74 -8.08
N GLU A 26 3.63 -13.36 -7.73
CA GLU A 26 4.56 -14.19 -6.98
C GLU A 26 4.05 -14.45 -5.56
N LYS A 27 4.74 -15.34 -4.82
CA LYS A 27 4.38 -15.67 -3.43
C LYS A 27 4.37 -14.46 -2.49
N LEU A 28 5.17 -13.45 -2.81
CA LEU A 28 5.26 -12.18 -2.10
C LEU A 28 5.25 -11.06 -3.14
N VAL A 29 4.46 -10.03 -2.88
CA VAL A 29 4.38 -8.83 -3.72
C VAL A 29 4.42 -7.60 -2.84
N ASP A 30 4.83 -6.48 -3.43
CA ASP A 30 4.84 -5.18 -2.77
C ASP A 30 3.91 -4.20 -3.49
N PHE A 31 2.94 -3.65 -2.77
CA PHE A 31 2.06 -2.58 -3.25
C PHE A 31 2.49 -1.25 -2.63
N MET A 32 2.99 -0.32 -3.45
CA MET A 32 3.51 0.96 -3.01
C MET A 32 2.44 2.05 -3.10
N VAL A 33 2.33 2.86 -2.04
CA VAL A 33 1.52 4.07 -2.02
C VAL A 33 2.15 5.11 -2.93
N PHE A 34 1.37 5.68 -3.85
CA PHE A 34 1.82 6.75 -4.74
C PHE A 34 0.80 7.89 -4.81
N GLU A 35 1.29 9.09 -5.14
CA GLU A 35 0.45 10.23 -5.45
C GLU A 35 -0.04 10.12 -6.90
N THR A 36 -1.36 10.20 -7.09
CA THR A 36 -2.01 9.98 -8.39
C THR A 36 -2.06 11.24 -9.25
N GLN A 37 -1.77 12.42 -8.66
CA GLN A 37 -2.00 13.75 -9.24
C GLN A 37 -3.47 14.02 -9.59
N ASP A 38 -4.39 13.35 -8.91
CA ASP A 38 -5.83 13.46 -9.06
C ASP A 38 -6.42 14.08 -7.80
N ASP A 39 -7.04 15.26 -7.92
CA ASP A 39 -7.57 16.01 -6.77
C ASP A 39 -8.69 15.26 -6.03
N GLU A 40 -9.45 14.40 -6.73
CA GLU A 40 -10.54 13.62 -6.13
C GLU A 40 -10.06 12.28 -5.55
N ARG A 41 -8.86 11.83 -5.97
CA ARG A 41 -8.28 10.54 -5.56
C ARG A 41 -6.77 10.65 -5.39
N PRO A 42 -6.28 11.46 -4.44
CA PRO A 42 -4.87 11.87 -4.40
C PRO A 42 -3.88 10.74 -4.16
N TYR A 43 -4.32 9.63 -3.59
CA TYR A 43 -3.48 8.47 -3.28
C TYR A 43 -4.01 7.19 -3.94
N GLY A 44 -3.07 6.31 -4.31
CA GLY A 44 -3.37 4.99 -4.83
C GLY A 44 -2.28 3.99 -4.48
N LEU A 45 -2.46 2.75 -4.92
CA LEU A 45 -1.42 1.72 -4.90
C LEU A 45 -0.96 1.40 -6.32
N ILE A 46 0.35 1.33 -6.48
CA ILE A 46 1.01 0.77 -7.65
C ILE A 46 1.70 -0.53 -7.24
N ILE A 47 1.62 -1.55 -8.10
CA ILE A 47 2.38 -2.78 -7.89
C ILE A 47 3.85 -2.45 -8.15
N SER A 48 4.69 -2.65 -7.14
CA SER A 48 6.09 -2.18 -7.14
C SER A 48 7.12 -3.29 -7.30
N SER A 49 6.68 -4.55 -7.29
CA SER A 49 7.55 -5.71 -7.47
C SER A 49 6.90 -6.80 -8.32
N GLY A 50 7.73 -7.73 -8.80
CA GLY A 50 7.29 -8.89 -9.56
C GLY A 50 6.80 -8.60 -10.97
N TYR A 51 6.16 -9.60 -11.58
CA TYR A 51 5.74 -9.60 -12.97
C TYR A 51 4.73 -8.48 -13.33
N LYS A 52 3.93 -8.07 -12.34
CA LYS A 52 2.92 -7.02 -12.51
C LYS A 52 3.41 -5.62 -12.10
N ALA A 53 4.71 -5.45 -11.84
CA ALA A 53 5.28 -4.15 -11.46
C ALA A 53 4.96 -3.05 -12.50
N GLY A 54 4.63 -1.86 -11.99
CA GLY A 54 4.25 -0.70 -12.80
C GLY A 54 2.75 -0.57 -13.08
N LEU A 55 1.93 -1.58 -12.74
CA LEU A 55 0.48 -1.48 -12.88
C LEU A 55 -0.16 -0.76 -11.68
N CYS A 56 -1.07 0.17 -11.96
CA CYS A 56 -1.92 0.77 -10.93
C CYS A 56 -2.90 -0.29 -10.41
N LEU A 57 -2.86 -0.56 -9.11
CA LEU A 57 -3.77 -1.49 -8.45
C LEU A 57 -5.11 -0.81 -8.13
N VAL A 58 -5.06 0.36 -7.49
CA VAL A 58 -6.27 1.08 -7.05
C VAL A 58 -5.95 2.56 -6.84
N LYS A 59 -6.95 3.44 -7.08
CA LYS A 59 -6.97 4.82 -6.61
C LYS A 59 -8.05 4.96 -5.54
N PHE A 60 -7.68 5.40 -4.35
CA PHE A 60 -8.58 5.41 -3.20
C PHE A 60 -9.51 6.62 -3.19
N PRO A 61 -10.70 6.52 -2.56
CA PRO A 61 -11.61 7.65 -2.38
C PRO A 61 -11.11 8.64 -1.32
N MET A 62 -11.67 9.86 -1.29
CA MET A 62 -11.27 10.92 -0.35
C MET A 62 -11.36 10.51 1.14
N GLU A 63 -12.33 9.69 1.51
CA GLU A 63 -12.49 9.15 2.88
C GLU A 63 -11.31 8.27 3.34
N SER A 64 -10.43 7.84 2.43
CA SER A 64 -9.21 7.10 2.77
C SER A 64 -8.06 7.98 3.25
N ILE A 65 -8.18 9.30 3.13
CA ILE A 65 -7.12 10.26 3.47
C ILE A 65 -7.06 10.41 4.99
N SER A 66 -5.85 10.52 5.54
CA SER A 66 -5.66 10.76 6.97
C SER A 66 -5.94 12.22 7.33
N ASP A 67 -6.64 12.44 8.45
CA ASP A 67 -6.80 13.76 9.05
C ASP A 67 -5.56 14.21 9.86
N GLU A 68 -4.60 13.30 10.08
CA GLU A 68 -3.44 13.52 10.97
C GLU A 68 -2.10 13.59 10.22
N GLY A 69 -2.11 13.63 8.88
CA GLY A 69 -0.88 13.75 8.09
C GLY A 69 -1.09 13.67 6.57
N ASN A 70 0.00 13.77 5.82
CA ASN A 70 -0.02 13.62 4.35
C ASN A 70 0.05 12.14 3.97
N GLY A 71 -1.10 11.52 3.70
CA GLY A 71 -1.16 10.15 3.24
C GLY A 71 -2.52 9.48 3.44
N LEU A 72 -2.53 8.16 3.31
CA LEU A 72 -3.69 7.32 3.60
C LEU A 72 -3.86 7.16 5.11
N SER A 73 -5.10 7.14 5.59
CA SER A 73 -5.45 6.75 6.95
C SER A 73 -5.10 5.29 7.19
N THR A 74 -4.25 5.03 8.19
CA THR A 74 -3.87 3.66 8.59
C THR A 74 -5.10 2.83 8.96
N GLU A 75 -6.01 3.40 9.76
CA GLU A 75 -7.24 2.75 10.18
C GLU A 75 -8.15 2.44 8.99
N TRP A 76 -8.31 3.39 8.07
CA TRP A 76 -9.13 3.17 6.88
C TRP A 76 -8.58 2.01 6.05
N VAL A 77 -7.27 1.99 5.80
CA VAL A 77 -6.61 0.90 5.04
C VAL A 77 -6.85 -0.45 5.71
N ILE A 78 -6.69 -0.53 7.03
CA ILE A 78 -6.90 -1.79 7.78
C ILE A 78 -8.36 -2.26 7.65
N ASN A 79 -9.31 -1.37 7.89
CA ASN A 79 -10.75 -1.69 7.89
C ASN A 79 -11.30 -1.99 6.48
N ASN A 80 -10.62 -1.51 5.42
CA ASN A 80 -11.08 -1.61 4.04
C ASN A 80 -10.21 -2.53 3.17
N TRP A 81 -9.26 -3.25 3.78
CA TRP A 81 -8.25 -4.03 3.08
C TRP A 81 -8.85 -5.03 2.08
N GLU A 82 -9.76 -5.89 2.54
CA GLU A 82 -10.39 -6.92 1.72
C GLU A 82 -11.19 -6.31 0.57
N LYS A 83 -11.90 -5.21 0.84
CA LYS A 83 -12.79 -4.56 -0.13
C LYS A 83 -12.03 -3.82 -1.23
N TRP A 84 -10.94 -3.14 -0.87
CA TRP A 84 -10.30 -2.16 -1.76
C TRP A 84 -8.92 -2.57 -2.26
N ILE A 85 -8.22 -3.46 -1.55
CA ILE A 85 -6.80 -3.74 -1.80
C ILE A 85 -6.64 -5.16 -2.30
N TYR A 86 -6.80 -6.16 -1.43
CA TYR A 86 -6.50 -7.54 -1.80
C TYR A 86 -7.18 -8.57 -0.88
N PRO A 87 -8.33 -9.15 -1.29
CA PRO A 87 -9.09 -10.07 -0.46
C PRO A 87 -8.41 -11.42 -0.22
N GLU A 88 -7.47 -11.83 -1.08
CA GLU A 88 -6.76 -13.11 -0.95
C GLU A 88 -5.67 -13.09 0.14
N CYS A 89 -5.41 -11.96 0.78
CA CYS A 89 -4.48 -11.83 1.91
C CYS A 89 -5.20 -11.18 3.10
N ASN A 90 -5.12 -11.82 4.27
CA ASN A 90 -5.56 -11.19 5.52
C ASN A 90 -4.63 -10.00 5.84
N VAL A 91 -5.22 -8.88 6.27
CA VAL A 91 -4.47 -7.68 6.68
C VAL A 91 -3.48 -7.95 7.81
N GLU A 92 -3.74 -8.96 8.66
CA GLU A 92 -2.84 -9.38 9.73
C GLU A 92 -1.50 -9.93 9.24
N ASP A 93 -1.42 -10.37 7.99
CA ASP A 93 -0.20 -10.90 7.36
C ASP A 93 0.57 -9.83 6.58
N VAL A 94 0.00 -8.62 6.47
CA VAL A 94 0.56 -7.51 5.72
C VAL A 94 1.63 -6.80 6.56
N HIS A 95 2.78 -6.58 5.92
CA HIS A 95 3.87 -5.80 6.49
C HIS A 95 3.97 -4.45 5.78
N ILE A 96 4.36 -3.42 6.53
CA ILE A 96 4.68 -2.11 5.97
C ILE A 96 6.20 -1.89 5.95
N ILE A 97 6.65 -1.32 4.84
CA ILE A 97 8.00 -0.83 4.58
C ILE A 97 7.87 0.67 4.35
N GLU A 98 8.50 1.52 5.18
CA GLU A 98 8.33 2.98 5.08
C GLU A 98 8.81 3.53 3.73
N GLN A 99 9.94 3.01 3.24
CA GLN A 99 10.56 3.38 1.98
C GLN A 99 11.55 2.33 1.53
N TYR A 100 11.78 2.23 0.22
CA TYR A 100 12.93 1.49 -0.30
C TYR A 100 14.19 2.35 -0.22
N VAL A 101 15.28 1.71 0.21
CA VAL A 101 16.61 2.31 0.16
C VAL A 101 17.25 1.92 -1.17
N ALA A 102 17.49 2.90 -2.03
CA ALA A 102 18.30 2.69 -3.22
C ALA A 102 19.72 2.36 -2.79
N THR A 103 20.22 1.19 -3.24
CA THR A 103 21.59 0.76 -3.01
C THR A 103 22.35 0.83 -4.33
N ALA A 104 23.68 0.98 -4.27
CA ALA A 104 24.50 0.99 -5.46
C ALA A 104 24.40 -0.35 -6.19
N ILE A 105 24.34 -0.30 -7.53
CA ILE A 105 24.46 -1.49 -8.36
C ILE A 105 25.96 -1.71 -8.56
N GLU A 106 26.46 -2.87 -8.11
CA GLU A 106 27.82 -3.34 -8.38
C GLU A 106 27.97 -3.83 -9.84
#